data_AF-A0AAJ3QVI4-F1
#
_entry.id   AF-A0AAJ3QVI4-F1
#
_cell.length_a   1.000
_cell.length_b   1.000
_cell.length_c   1.000
_cell.angle_alpha   90.00
_cell.angle_beta   90.00
_cell.angle_gamma   90.00
#
_symmetry.space_group_name_H-M   'P 1'
#
loop_
_entity.id
_entity.type
_entity.pdbx_description
1 polymer ?
#
loop_
_entity_poly.entity_id
_entity_poly.type
_entity_poly.pdbx_seq_one_letter_code
_entity_poly.pdbx_strand_id
1 'polypeptide(L)'
;MVKISRRSLIASLAALPLAGCLSGEKVKIRYRVIAWLEVDGKPFQASTVMEVHYARVTNSLTGAGGATRLYGEALIADIPGKGTFYIMPVKHEQGGTLAQFWETAILLTLGTKSSIGMLKPEDFELMRAASGQMKVKTFRGSEHPAFVSFGDESKPKTIFEIQPDRLDEVFPGVRFIGLDILITDAPISKMLRDRLPWLNTPVGQEVFERDPPGKQRPYWEKPLGLKVTKAHFFGDGSR
;
A
#
# COMPACT_ATOMS: atom_id res chain seq x y z
N MET A 1 -80.01 8.28 11.24
CA MET A 1 -79.95 8.29 12.72
C MET A 1 -78.69 7.55 13.15
N VAL A 2 -77.86 8.20 13.96
CA VAL A 2 -76.44 7.90 14.23
C VAL A 2 -76.25 6.63 15.08
N LYS A 3 -75.23 5.82 14.75
CA LYS A 3 -74.42 5.08 15.75
C LYS A 3 -72.97 5.01 15.28
N ILE A 4 -72.16 5.96 15.76
CA ILE A 4 -70.70 5.91 15.70
C ILE A 4 -70.22 5.02 16.84
N SER A 5 -69.48 3.96 16.54
CA SER A 5 -68.78 3.14 17.54
C SER A 5 -67.28 3.31 17.37
N ARG A 6 -66.66 3.91 18.39
CA ARG A 6 -65.22 4.09 18.53
C ARG A 6 -64.57 2.77 18.90
N ARG A 7 -63.73 2.20 18.02
CA ARG A 7 -62.61 1.33 18.41
C ARG A 7 -61.43 1.58 17.49
N SER A 8 -60.45 2.30 18.03
CA SER A 8 -59.10 2.41 17.52
C SER A 8 -58.42 1.04 17.50
N LEU A 9 -57.66 0.72 16.46
CA LEU A 9 -56.41 -0.03 16.62
C LEU A 9 -55.52 0.16 15.38
N ILE A 10 -54.36 0.71 15.70
CA ILE A 10 -53.17 0.99 14.89
C ILE A 10 -52.64 -0.32 14.30
N ALA A 11 -52.29 -0.31 13.01
CA ALA A 11 -51.37 -1.28 12.44
C ALA A 11 -50.37 -0.55 11.52
N SER A 12 -49.41 0.14 12.16
CA SER A 12 -48.14 0.50 11.52
C SER A 12 -47.43 -0.80 11.15
N LEU A 13 -47.46 -1.16 9.87
CA LEU A 13 -46.57 -2.18 9.34
C LEU A 13 -45.16 -1.58 9.34
N ALA A 14 -44.34 -2.03 10.27
CA ALA A 14 -42.95 -1.67 10.40
C ALA A 14 -42.20 -2.01 9.10
N ALA A 15 -41.83 -1.00 8.33
CA ALA A 15 -40.74 -1.11 7.39
C ALA A 15 -39.45 -1.23 8.20
N LEU A 16 -39.02 -2.47 8.46
CA LEU A 16 -37.67 -2.74 8.95
C LEU A 16 -36.70 -2.24 7.88
N PRO A 17 -35.81 -1.27 8.17
CA PRO A 17 -34.70 -1.03 7.27
C PRO A 17 -33.80 -2.27 7.39
N LEU A 18 -33.67 -3.02 6.29
CA LEU A 18 -32.57 -3.96 6.08
C LEU A 18 -31.27 -3.16 6.00
N ALA A 19 -30.84 -2.60 7.13
CA ALA A 19 -29.47 -2.23 7.36
C ALA A 19 -28.71 -3.55 7.51
N GLY A 20 -28.39 -4.18 6.39
CA GLY A 20 -27.31 -5.16 6.30
C GLY A 20 -25.99 -4.44 6.60
N CYS A 21 -25.80 -4.03 7.85
CA CYS A 21 -24.49 -3.68 8.37
C CYS A 21 -23.62 -4.91 8.13
N LEU A 22 -22.62 -4.77 7.26
CA LEU A 22 -21.46 -5.64 7.18
C LEU A 22 -20.84 -5.72 8.59
N SER A 23 -21.39 -6.62 9.41
CA SER A 23 -20.89 -6.96 10.73
C SER A 23 -19.53 -7.62 10.52
N GLY A 24 -18.50 -7.06 11.14
CA GLY A 24 -17.12 -7.48 10.91
C GLY A 24 -16.15 -6.56 11.61
N GLU A 25 -15.12 -7.15 12.22
CA GLU A 25 -14.03 -6.41 12.85
C GLU A 25 -13.32 -5.52 11.83
N LYS A 26 -13.01 -4.30 12.22
CA LYS A 26 -12.26 -3.34 11.39
C LYS A 26 -11.21 -2.64 12.24
N VAL A 27 -10.06 -2.39 11.63
CA VAL A 27 -8.99 -1.56 12.22
C VAL A 27 -8.28 -0.80 11.11
N LYS A 28 -7.84 0.41 11.45
CA LYS A 28 -6.98 1.23 10.59
C LYS A 28 -5.66 1.41 11.33
N ILE A 29 -4.56 1.19 10.63
CA ILE A 29 -3.23 1.35 11.19
C ILE A 29 -2.54 2.41 10.37
N ARG A 30 -2.23 3.53 11.00
CA ARG A 30 -1.46 4.59 10.40
C ARG A 30 -0.02 4.53 10.90
N TYR A 31 0.91 4.57 9.97
CA TYR A 31 2.32 4.36 10.26
C TYR A 31 3.19 5.20 9.32
N ARG A 32 4.32 5.67 9.84
CA ARG A 32 5.41 6.24 9.06
C ARG A 32 6.35 5.11 8.67
N VAL A 33 6.52 4.89 7.37
CA VAL A 33 7.63 4.09 6.83
C VAL A 33 8.90 4.92 6.94
N ILE A 34 9.96 4.34 7.50
CA ILE A 34 11.28 4.96 7.63
C ILE A 34 12.29 4.08 6.90
N ALA A 35 12.87 4.61 5.84
CA ALA A 35 13.99 4.00 5.14
C ALA A 35 15.30 4.50 5.74
N TRP A 36 16.07 3.56 6.29
CA TRP A 36 17.40 3.84 6.81
C TRP A 36 18.44 3.60 5.73
N LEU A 37 19.23 4.64 5.47
CA LEU A 37 20.33 4.64 4.52
C LEU A 37 21.62 5.04 5.24
N GLU A 38 22.73 4.66 4.64
CA GLU A 38 24.05 5.22 4.93
C GLU A 38 24.51 5.97 3.68
N VAL A 39 24.92 7.22 3.84
CA VAL A 39 25.37 8.11 2.76
C VAL A 39 26.75 8.63 3.15
N ASP A 40 27.77 8.21 2.40
CA ASP A 40 29.19 8.52 2.67
C ASP A 40 29.58 8.23 4.12
N GLY A 41 29.13 7.08 4.64
CA GLY A 41 29.37 6.62 6.01
C GLY A 41 28.52 7.30 7.10
N LYS A 42 27.59 8.19 6.73
CA LYS A 42 26.70 8.88 7.68
C LYS A 42 25.27 8.33 7.61
N PRO A 43 24.56 8.19 8.74
CA PRO A 43 23.17 7.78 8.71
C PRO A 43 22.30 8.83 8.04
N PHE A 44 21.39 8.38 7.19
CA PHE A 44 20.39 9.20 6.52
C PHE A 44 19.04 8.49 6.58
N GLN A 45 17.96 9.27 6.65
CA GLN A 45 16.60 8.75 6.66
C GLN A 45 15.73 9.44 5.63
N ALA A 46 14.90 8.66 4.97
CA ALA A 46 13.74 9.15 4.23
C ALA A 46 12.48 8.48 4.78
N SER A 47 11.33 9.15 4.66
CA SER A 47 10.09 8.62 5.24
C SER A 47 8.84 9.05 4.50
N THR A 48 7.78 8.25 4.62
CA THR A 48 6.43 8.58 4.15
C THR A 48 5.40 8.02 5.12
N VAL A 49 4.24 8.68 5.25
CA VAL A 49 3.15 8.20 6.10
C VAL A 49 2.10 7.50 5.25
N MET A 50 1.75 6.29 5.64
CA MET A 50 0.77 5.42 5.00
C MET A 50 -0.27 4.95 6.02
N GLU A 51 -1.41 4.46 5.54
CA GLU A 51 -2.47 3.90 6.36
C GLU A 51 -3.03 2.64 5.71
N VAL A 52 -3.13 1.55 6.46
CA VAL A 52 -3.76 0.31 6.00
C VAL A 52 -5.04 0.06 6.77
N HIS A 53 -6.10 -0.30 6.05
CA HIS A 53 -7.38 -0.71 6.63
C HIS A 53 -7.48 -2.22 6.52
N TYR A 54 -7.74 -2.89 7.64
CA TYR A 54 -8.10 -4.30 7.67
C TYR A 54 -9.57 -4.43 8.06
N ALA A 55 -10.27 -5.33 7.39
CA ALA A 55 -11.63 -5.70 7.72
C ALA A 55 -11.80 -7.21 7.66
N ARG A 56 -12.48 -7.78 8.64
CA ARG A 56 -12.98 -9.15 8.60
C ARG A 56 -14.37 -9.16 7.99
N VAL A 57 -14.60 -10.05 7.04
CA VAL A 57 -15.90 -10.27 6.39
C VAL A 57 -16.46 -11.58 6.93
N THR A 58 -17.48 -11.53 7.77
CA THR A 58 -18.03 -12.73 8.46
C THR A 58 -19.24 -13.35 7.74
N ASN A 59 -19.86 -12.62 6.81
CA ASN A 59 -21.10 -13.02 6.12
C ASN A 59 -20.94 -13.09 4.58
N SER A 60 -19.83 -13.61 4.06
CA SER A 60 -19.71 -13.84 2.61
C SER A 60 -20.34 -15.18 2.21
N LEU A 61 -20.86 -15.26 0.97
CA LEU A 61 -21.47 -16.48 0.42
C LEU A 61 -20.53 -17.70 0.46
N THR A 62 -19.21 -17.47 0.52
CA THR A 62 -18.14 -18.49 0.51
C THR A 62 -17.47 -18.68 1.88
N GLY A 63 -17.99 -18.07 2.95
CA GLY A 63 -17.44 -18.19 4.32
C GLY A 63 -16.84 -16.89 4.87
N ALA A 64 -16.01 -16.99 5.91
CA ALA A 64 -15.28 -15.84 6.44
C ALA A 64 -14.11 -15.46 5.53
N GLY A 65 -13.89 -14.16 5.32
CA GLY A 65 -12.78 -13.62 4.55
C GLY A 65 -12.20 -12.35 5.17
N GLY A 66 -11.19 -11.80 4.52
CA GLY A 66 -10.55 -10.55 4.92
C GLY A 66 -10.44 -9.60 3.74
N ALA A 67 -10.58 -8.31 4.01
CA ALA A 67 -10.37 -7.26 3.03
C ALA A 67 -9.32 -6.29 3.55
N THR A 68 -8.45 -5.84 2.66
CA THR A 68 -7.47 -4.79 2.92
C THR A 68 -7.62 -3.64 1.97
N ARG A 69 -7.19 -2.46 2.44
CA ARG A 69 -7.04 -1.29 1.60
C ARG A 69 -5.88 -0.44 2.11
N LEU A 70 -4.90 -0.20 1.26
CA LEU A 70 -3.72 0.59 1.55
C LEU A 70 -3.88 2.01 1.00
N TYR A 71 -3.67 3.00 1.85
CA TYR A 71 -3.60 4.41 1.49
C TYR A 71 -2.17 4.91 1.70
N GLY A 72 -1.69 5.72 0.77
CA GLY A 72 -0.34 6.25 0.80
C GLY A 72 0.28 6.26 -0.59
N GLU A 73 1.51 6.74 -0.63
CA GLU A 73 2.30 6.97 -1.83
C GLU A 73 3.70 6.37 -1.67
N ALA A 74 4.40 6.18 -2.78
CA ALA A 74 5.80 5.79 -2.77
C ALA A 74 6.63 6.76 -1.91
N LEU A 75 7.55 6.21 -1.13
CA LEU A 75 8.48 7.00 -0.32
C LEU A 75 9.50 7.66 -1.25
N ILE A 76 9.69 8.98 -1.09
CA ILE A 76 10.68 9.76 -1.84
C ILE A 76 11.97 9.82 -1.02
N ALA A 77 13.08 9.34 -1.58
CA ALA A 77 14.40 9.39 -0.97
C ALA A 77 15.29 10.36 -1.76
N ASP A 78 15.22 11.63 -1.38
CA ASP A 78 16.07 12.70 -1.92
C ASP A 78 17.41 12.71 -1.21
N ILE A 79 18.45 12.19 -1.87
CA ILE A 79 19.80 12.12 -1.32
C ILE A 79 20.56 13.39 -1.71
N PRO A 80 20.95 14.25 -0.75
CA PRO A 80 21.60 15.52 -1.04
C PRO A 80 22.84 15.33 -1.92
N GLY A 81 22.85 15.97 -3.08
CA GLY A 81 23.96 15.92 -4.03
C GLY A 81 24.15 14.61 -4.79
N LYS A 82 23.31 13.59 -4.58
CA LYS A 82 23.43 12.29 -5.28
C LYS A 82 22.23 11.96 -6.16
N GLY A 83 21.04 12.49 -5.85
CA GLY A 83 19.83 12.31 -6.65
C GLY A 83 18.68 11.72 -5.85
N THR A 84 17.68 11.19 -6.56
CA THR A 84 16.43 10.74 -5.95
C THR A 84 16.10 9.31 -6.38
N PHE A 85 15.62 8.51 -5.45
CA PHE A 85 14.94 7.26 -5.75
C PHE A 85 13.66 7.13 -4.94
N TYR A 86 12.83 6.17 -5.34
CA TYR A 86 11.51 5.94 -4.79
C TYR A 86 11.38 4.50 -4.30
N ILE A 87 10.83 4.32 -3.11
CA ILE A 87 10.46 2.99 -2.59
C ILE A 87 8.96 2.82 -2.79
N MET A 88 8.62 1.90 -3.69
CA MET A 88 7.25 1.70 -4.15
C MET A 88 6.40 0.96 -3.10
N PRO A 89 5.07 1.12 -3.07
CA PRO A 89 4.17 0.31 -2.24
C PRO A 89 3.97 -1.14 -2.73
N VAL A 90 4.69 -1.53 -3.80
CA VAL A 90 4.63 -2.85 -4.41
C VAL A 90 6.00 -3.53 -4.38
N LYS A 91 6.03 -4.86 -4.45
CA LYS A 91 7.22 -5.70 -4.60
C LYS A 91 7.10 -6.63 -5.80
N HIS A 92 8.23 -7.18 -6.23
CA HIS A 92 8.25 -8.28 -7.18
C HIS A 92 7.79 -9.59 -6.52
N GLU A 93 6.89 -10.29 -7.20
CA GLU A 93 6.47 -11.65 -6.86
C GLU A 93 7.14 -12.68 -7.77
N GLN A 94 6.98 -13.95 -7.43
CA GLN A 94 7.37 -15.06 -8.30
C GLN A 94 6.65 -14.93 -9.66
N GLY A 95 7.42 -14.98 -10.76
CA GLY A 95 6.90 -14.72 -12.12
C GLY A 95 6.99 -13.25 -12.55
N GLY A 96 7.53 -12.38 -11.69
CA GLY A 96 7.92 -11.01 -12.02
C GLY A 96 6.80 -9.97 -11.93
N THR A 97 5.58 -10.36 -11.56
CA THR A 97 4.44 -9.47 -11.30
C THR A 97 4.72 -8.53 -10.12
N LEU A 98 4.04 -7.38 -10.10
CA LEU A 98 4.10 -6.44 -9.00
C LEU A 98 2.86 -6.64 -8.12
N ALA A 99 3.07 -6.90 -6.84
CA ALA A 99 2.00 -7.06 -5.84
C ALA A 99 2.22 -6.11 -4.67
N GLN A 100 1.15 -5.82 -3.91
CA GLN A 100 1.24 -4.92 -2.76
C GLN A 100 2.20 -5.50 -1.70
N PHE A 101 3.02 -4.64 -1.10
CA PHE A 101 4.03 -5.04 -0.13
C PHE A 101 3.55 -4.87 1.32
N TRP A 102 2.93 -3.72 1.62
CA TRP A 102 2.81 -3.24 2.98
C TRP A 102 1.76 -3.96 3.82
N GLU A 103 0.62 -4.34 3.27
CA GLU A 103 -0.49 -4.95 4.00
C GLU A 103 -0.06 -6.27 4.67
N THR A 104 0.78 -7.06 4.00
CA THR A 104 1.31 -8.27 4.62
C THR A 104 2.47 -7.94 5.58
N ALA A 105 3.36 -7.03 5.20
CA ALA A 105 4.52 -6.67 6.01
C ALA A 105 4.11 -6.06 7.37
N ILE A 106 3.05 -5.24 7.41
CA ILE A 106 2.52 -4.66 8.65
C ILE A 106 1.98 -5.75 9.58
N LEU A 107 1.15 -6.68 9.09
CA LEU A 107 0.66 -7.80 9.91
C LEU A 107 1.81 -8.58 10.56
N LEU A 108 2.81 -8.97 9.76
CA LEU A 108 3.97 -9.71 10.25
C LEU A 108 4.80 -8.90 11.25
N THR A 109 4.95 -7.59 11.02
CA THR A 109 5.68 -6.69 11.92
C THR A 109 5.01 -6.60 13.29
N LEU A 110 3.68 -6.55 13.32
CA LEU A 110 2.86 -6.52 14.53
C LEU A 110 2.71 -7.89 15.22
N GLY A 111 3.28 -8.96 14.64
CA GLY A 111 3.26 -10.31 15.21
C GLY A 111 2.06 -11.16 14.79
N THR A 112 1.21 -10.65 13.89
CA THR A 112 0.12 -11.43 13.29
C THR A 112 0.67 -12.46 12.30
N LYS A 113 0.39 -13.74 12.55
CA LYS A 113 0.80 -14.87 11.69
C LYS A 113 -0.28 -15.27 10.69
N SER A 114 -1.51 -14.79 10.89
CA SER A 114 -2.65 -15.05 10.01
C SER A 114 -2.44 -14.32 8.67
N SER A 115 -2.81 -14.96 7.56
CA SER A 115 -2.99 -14.24 6.30
C SER A 115 -4.21 -13.30 6.41
N ILE A 116 -4.28 -12.29 5.55
CA ILE A 116 -5.40 -11.32 5.50
C ILE A 116 -6.76 -12.03 5.54
N GLY A 117 -6.94 -13.07 4.74
CA GLY A 117 -8.20 -13.82 4.66
C GLY A 117 -8.59 -14.58 5.92
N MET A 118 -7.64 -14.79 6.84
CA MET A 118 -7.76 -15.64 8.03
C MET A 118 -7.63 -14.85 9.34
N LEU A 119 -7.72 -13.51 9.30
CA LEU A 119 -7.62 -12.66 10.48
C LEU A 119 -8.69 -13.02 11.53
N LYS A 120 -8.24 -13.15 12.77
CA LYS A 120 -9.08 -13.47 13.93
C LYS A 120 -9.29 -12.24 14.81
N PRO A 121 -10.31 -12.20 15.68
CA PRO A 121 -10.54 -11.07 16.58
C PRO A 121 -9.30 -10.67 17.38
N GLU A 122 -8.50 -11.64 17.83
CA GLU A 122 -7.28 -11.38 18.61
C GLU A 122 -6.21 -10.64 17.78
N ASP A 123 -6.17 -10.86 16.46
CA ASP A 123 -5.29 -10.11 15.56
C ASP A 123 -5.68 -8.62 15.54
N PHE A 124 -6.98 -8.30 15.62
CA PHE A 124 -7.45 -6.91 15.67
C PHE A 124 -7.09 -6.22 16.99
N GLU A 125 -7.10 -6.94 18.12
CA GLU A 125 -6.64 -6.40 19.40
C GLU A 125 -5.14 -6.08 19.36
N LEU A 126 -4.31 -6.95 18.79
CA LEU A 126 -2.88 -6.68 18.56
C LEU A 126 -2.68 -5.43 17.70
N MET A 127 -3.45 -5.31 16.62
CA MET A 127 -3.39 -4.15 15.72
C MET A 127 -3.81 -2.85 16.42
N ARG A 128 -4.80 -2.87 17.30
CA ARG A 128 -5.26 -1.70 18.08
C ARG A 128 -4.26 -1.29 19.16
N ALA A 129 -3.58 -2.25 19.77
CA ALA A 129 -2.58 -2.01 20.81
C ALA A 129 -1.19 -1.64 20.25
N ALA A 130 -0.99 -1.76 18.93
CA ALA A 130 0.28 -1.47 18.28
C ALA A 130 0.73 -0.03 18.53
N SER A 131 1.99 0.13 18.92
CA SER A 131 2.59 1.45 19.17
C SER A 131 4.11 1.40 18.98
N GLY A 132 4.73 2.58 18.89
CA GLY A 132 6.17 2.72 18.80
C GLY A 132 6.77 2.36 17.43
N GLN A 133 8.10 2.31 17.40
CA GLN A 133 8.89 2.00 16.23
C GLN A 133 9.29 0.53 16.20
N MET A 134 9.15 -0.10 15.04
CA MET A 134 9.42 -1.52 14.84
C MET A 134 10.14 -1.75 13.52
N LYS A 135 11.09 -2.68 13.51
CA LYS A 135 11.73 -3.13 12.27
C LYS A 135 10.74 -3.92 11.43
N VAL A 136 10.66 -3.60 10.14
CA VAL A 136 9.77 -4.29 9.20
C VAL A 136 10.13 -5.77 9.11
N LYS A 137 9.10 -6.62 9.18
CA LYS A 137 9.21 -8.07 8.99
C LYS A 137 8.51 -8.51 7.72
N THR A 138 9.10 -9.48 7.05
CA THR A 138 8.56 -10.16 5.87
C THR A 138 8.65 -11.67 6.07
N PHE A 139 8.02 -12.48 5.21
CA PHE A 139 8.00 -13.93 5.41
C PHE A 139 9.40 -14.54 5.31
N ARG A 140 10.21 -14.05 4.37
CA ARG A 140 11.57 -14.53 4.14
C ARG A 140 12.65 -13.66 4.78
N GLY A 141 12.29 -12.50 5.31
CA GLY A 141 13.22 -11.51 5.88
C GLY A 141 14.08 -10.76 4.85
N SER A 142 14.12 -11.21 3.59
CA SER A 142 14.88 -10.62 2.48
C SER A 142 14.01 -9.91 1.44
N GLU A 143 12.68 -9.93 1.61
CA GLU A 143 11.76 -9.27 0.69
C GLU A 143 11.79 -7.76 0.90
N HIS A 144 11.84 -7.01 -0.19
CA HIS A 144 11.81 -5.56 -0.19
C HIS A 144 10.74 -5.05 -1.17
N PRO A 145 10.19 -3.86 -0.95
CA PRO A 145 9.46 -3.17 -2.01
C PRO A 145 10.38 -2.90 -3.20
N ALA A 146 9.79 -2.64 -4.38
CA ALA A 146 10.55 -2.27 -5.57
C ALA A 146 11.14 -0.86 -5.40
N PHE A 147 12.42 -0.71 -5.74
CA PHE A 147 13.13 0.56 -5.72
C PHE A 147 13.28 1.05 -7.15
N VAL A 148 12.93 2.31 -7.40
CA VAL A 148 12.96 2.87 -8.75
C VAL A 148 13.57 4.26 -8.73
N SER A 149 14.18 4.65 -9.84
CA SER A 149 14.58 6.03 -10.09
C SER A 149 14.29 6.39 -11.54
N PHE A 150 14.52 7.65 -11.90
CA PHE A 150 14.29 8.19 -13.23
C PHE A 150 15.57 8.86 -13.68
N GLY A 151 15.97 8.62 -14.94
CA GLY A 151 17.01 9.44 -15.56
C GLY A 151 16.59 10.91 -15.66
N ASP A 152 15.28 11.16 -15.82
CA ASP A 152 14.65 12.48 -15.79
C ASP A 152 13.21 12.32 -15.28
N GLU A 153 12.91 12.85 -14.10
CA GLU A 153 11.59 12.75 -13.45
C GLU A 153 10.45 13.40 -14.25
N SER A 154 10.77 14.33 -15.16
CA SER A 154 9.79 14.90 -16.08
C SER A 154 9.44 13.95 -17.24
N LYS A 155 10.27 12.92 -17.48
CA LYS A 155 10.13 11.94 -18.54
C LYS A 155 9.93 10.55 -17.92
N PRO A 156 8.68 10.12 -17.65
CA PRO A 156 8.39 8.87 -16.95
C PRO A 156 8.93 7.61 -17.63
N LYS A 157 9.19 7.65 -18.94
CA LYS A 157 9.80 6.55 -19.69
C LYS A 157 11.27 6.30 -19.35
N THR A 158 11.91 7.23 -18.65
CA THR A 158 13.29 7.07 -18.16
C THR A 158 13.36 6.30 -16.83
N ILE A 159 12.24 5.73 -16.37
CA ILE A 159 12.19 4.92 -15.16
C ILE A 159 13.09 3.69 -15.30
N PHE A 160 13.85 3.40 -14.25
CA PHE A 160 14.62 2.18 -14.12
C PHE A 160 14.54 1.65 -12.69
N GLU A 161 14.78 0.35 -12.56
CA GLU A 161 14.77 -0.35 -11.29
C GLU A 161 16.15 -0.32 -10.66
N ILE A 162 16.20 -0.29 -9.33
CA ILE A 162 17.43 -0.32 -8.54
C ILE A 162 17.36 -1.51 -7.61
N GLN A 163 18.47 -2.25 -7.49
CA GLN A 163 18.59 -3.32 -6.51
C GLN A 163 18.95 -2.71 -5.15
N PRO A 164 18.17 -2.94 -4.07
CA PRO A 164 18.42 -2.30 -2.77
C PRO A 164 19.83 -2.58 -2.20
N ASP A 165 20.38 -3.76 -2.45
CA ASP A 165 21.72 -4.19 -2.03
C ASP A 165 22.85 -3.63 -2.92
N ARG A 166 22.53 -3.02 -4.05
CA ARG A 166 23.47 -2.42 -5.02
C ARG A 166 23.10 -0.96 -5.32
N LEU A 167 22.58 -0.25 -4.32
CA LEU A 167 22.25 1.18 -4.44
C LEU A 167 23.47 2.03 -4.84
N ASP A 168 24.66 1.63 -4.43
CA ASP A 168 25.93 2.31 -4.67
C ASP A 168 26.33 2.35 -6.16
N GLU A 169 25.81 1.44 -6.97
CA GLU A 169 26.04 1.42 -8.43
C GLU A 169 25.35 2.58 -9.15
N VAL A 170 24.24 3.06 -8.57
CA VAL A 170 23.45 4.18 -9.10
C VAL A 170 23.77 5.46 -8.33
N PHE A 171 23.93 5.35 -7.00
CA PHE A 171 24.21 6.45 -6.09
C PHE A 171 25.49 6.16 -5.31
N PRO A 172 26.68 6.50 -5.85
CA PRO A 172 27.96 6.18 -5.22
C PRO A 172 28.01 6.61 -3.75
N GLY A 173 28.45 5.70 -2.87
CA GLY A 173 28.52 5.94 -1.42
C GLY A 173 27.19 5.84 -0.67
N VAL A 174 26.12 5.36 -1.31
CA VAL A 174 24.82 5.12 -0.68
C VAL A 174 24.59 3.64 -0.46
N ARG A 175 24.18 3.27 0.75
CA ARG A 175 23.84 1.90 1.12
C ARG A 175 22.49 1.84 1.81
N PHE A 176 21.67 0.86 1.45
CA PHE A 176 20.42 0.58 2.15
C PHE A 176 20.68 -0.24 3.42
N ILE A 177 20.08 0.19 4.53
CA ILE A 177 20.25 -0.47 5.84
C ILE A 177 19.00 -1.27 6.22
N GLY A 178 17.82 -0.74 5.93
CA GLY A 178 16.56 -1.43 6.22
C GLY A 178 15.35 -0.50 6.26
N LEU A 179 14.21 -1.10 6.60
CA LEU A 179 12.94 -0.41 6.80
C LEU A 179 12.46 -0.59 8.23
N ASP A 180 12.01 0.51 8.81
CA ASP A 180 11.22 0.52 10.03
C ASP A 180 9.82 1.09 9.75
N ILE A 181 8.89 0.81 10.66
CA ILE A 181 7.64 1.54 10.78
C ILE A 181 7.57 2.21 12.14
N LEU A 182 6.93 3.36 12.20
CA LEU A 182 6.54 4.03 13.44
C LEU A 182 5.02 4.25 13.41
N ILE A 183 4.30 3.64 14.35
CA ILE A 183 2.84 3.90 14.50
C ILE A 183 2.64 5.37 14.86
N THR A 184 1.75 6.06 14.13
CA THR A 184 1.62 7.52 14.23
C THR A 184 0.24 8.02 13.82
N ASP A 185 -0.16 9.16 14.37
CA ASP A 185 -1.37 9.88 13.98
C ASP A 185 -1.13 10.95 12.89
N ALA A 186 0.13 11.19 12.51
CA ALA A 186 0.49 12.16 11.46
C ALA A 186 -0.32 11.91 10.17
N PRO A 187 -0.69 12.93 9.39
CA PRO A 187 -1.49 12.73 8.18
C PRO A 187 -0.75 11.89 7.13
N ILE A 188 -1.50 11.15 6.32
CA ILE A 188 -0.98 10.43 5.13
C ILE A 188 -0.25 11.42 4.22
N SER A 189 0.95 11.05 3.75
CA SER A 189 1.75 11.88 2.85
C SER A 189 1.05 12.10 1.51
N LYS A 190 1.25 13.29 0.91
CA LYS A 190 0.64 13.70 -0.36
C LYS A 190 1.59 14.53 -1.23
N MET A 191 2.88 14.21 -1.23
CA MET A 191 3.92 14.96 -1.94
C MET A 191 4.16 14.41 -3.35
N LEU A 192 3.84 13.15 -3.61
CA LEU A 192 4.29 12.46 -4.82
C LEU A 192 3.68 13.03 -6.09
N ARG A 193 2.40 13.44 -6.04
CA ARG A 193 1.70 14.06 -7.17
C ARG A 193 2.21 15.44 -7.52
N ASP A 194 2.74 16.17 -6.53
CA ASP A 194 3.37 17.47 -6.74
C ASP A 194 4.77 17.30 -7.34
N ARG A 195 5.50 16.28 -6.88
CA ARG A 195 6.84 15.95 -7.38
C ARG A 195 6.84 15.37 -8.80
N LEU A 196 5.88 14.50 -9.10
CA LEU A 196 5.74 13.80 -10.38
C LEU A 196 4.39 14.14 -11.03
N PRO A 197 4.24 15.33 -11.65
CA PRO A 197 2.94 15.82 -12.12
C PRO A 197 2.26 14.92 -13.16
N TRP A 198 3.04 14.11 -13.90
CA TRP A 198 2.50 13.15 -14.85
C TRP A 198 1.65 12.04 -14.19
N LEU A 199 1.75 11.86 -12.86
CA LEU A 199 0.83 10.99 -12.09
C LEU A 199 -0.61 11.51 -12.09
N ASN A 200 -0.83 12.81 -12.36
CA ASN A 200 -2.16 13.42 -12.43
C ASN A 200 -2.81 13.34 -13.81
N THR A 201 -2.12 12.76 -14.80
CA THR A 201 -2.72 12.55 -16.13
C THR A 201 -4.01 11.71 -16.01
N PRO A 202 -5.01 11.92 -16.89
CA PRO A 202 -6.24 11.13 -16.87
C PRO A 202 -6.01 9.61 -16.96
N VAL A 203 -7.00 8.86 -16.48
CA VAL A 203 -7.04 7.40 -16.68
C VAL A 203 -7.13 7.10 -18.18
N GLY A 204 -6.35 6.15 -18.65
CA GLY A 204 -6.28 5.79 -20.08
C GLY A 204 -5.18 6.52 -20.86
N GLN A 205 -4.61 7.61 -20.34
CA GLN A 205 -3.43 8.21 -20.95
C GLN A 205 -2.19 7.37 -20.65
N GLU A 206 -1.50 6.94 -21.71
CA GLU A 206 -0.27 6.18 -21.58
C GLU A 206 0.89 7.07 -21.15
N VAL A 207 1.46 6.72 -20.00
CA VAL A 207 2.59 7.42 -19.39
C VAL A 207 3.88 6.59 -19.53
N PHE A 208 3.74 5.28 -19.39
CA PHE A 208 4.81 4.31 -19.54
C PHE A 208 4.70 3.59 -20.89
N GLU A 209 5.80 2.98 -21.30
CA GLU A 209 5.84 2.18 -22.52
C GLU A 209 4.94 0.95 -22.43
N ARG A 210 4.42 0.52 -23.59
CA ARG A 210 3.68 -0.73 -23.73
C ARG A 210 4.44 -1.69 -24.61
N ASP A 211 4.24 -2.98 -24.37
CA ASP A 211 4.78 -3.99 -25.28
C ASP A 211 4.23 -3.75 -26.69
N PRO A 212 5.10 -3.73 -27.71
CA PRO A 212 4.66 -3.70 -29.09
C PRO A 212 3.72 -4.89 -29.35
N PRO A 213 2.63 -4.69 -30.10
CA PRO A 213 1.77 -5.79 -30.51
C PRO A 213 2.60 -6.91 -31.18
N GLY A 214 2.28 -8.16 -30.86
CA GLY A 214 2.91 -9.34 -31.50
C GLY A 214 4.24 -9.80 -30.90
N LYS A 215 4.86 -9.07 -29.96
CA LYS A 215 6.01 -9.58 -29.20
C LYS A 215 5.53 -10.31 -27.94
N GLN A 216 5.44 -11.63 -28.01
CA GLN A 216 5.25 -12.45 -26.82
C GLN A 216 6.59 -12.69 -26.14
N ARG A 217 6.88 -11.92 -25.10
CA ARG A 217 7.88 -12.29 -24.09
C ARG A 217 7.15 -12.66 -22.80
N PRO A 218 7.65 -13.66 -22.06
CA PRO A 218 7.14 -13.95 -20.74
C PRO A 218 7.15 -12.72 -19.83
N TYR A 219 6.19 -12.62 -18.91
CA TYR A 219 6.05 -11.44 -18.07
C TYR A 219 7.30 -11.16 -17.23
N TRP A 220 7.97 -12.21 -16.74
CA TRP A 220 9.19 -12.07 -15.94
C TRP A 220 10.34 -11.39 -16.70
N GLU A 221 10.43 -11.60 -18.02
CA GLU A 221 11.46 -11.00 -18.90
C GLU A 221 11.19 -9.55 -19.29
N LYS A 222 10.00 -9.01 -18.99
CA LYS A 222 9.69 -7.62 -19.33
C LYS A 222 10.50 -6.66 -18.44
N PRO A 223 11.13 -5.61 -18.99
CA PRO A 223 11.70 -4.55 -18.17
C PRO A 223 10.63 -3.87 -17.33
N LEU A 224 11.02 -3.30 -16.19
CA LEU A 224 10.11 -2.66 -15.24
C LEU A 224 9.20 -1.62 -15.91
N GLY A 225 9.74 -0.81 -16.84
CA GLY A 225 8.99 0.21 -17.57
C GLY A 225 7.75 -0.31 -18.32
N LEU A 226 7.72 -1.60 -18.69
CA LEU A 226 6.56 -2.23 -19.34
C LEU A 226 5.60 -2.89 -18.34
N LYS A 227 6.03 -3.08 -17.10
CA LYS A 227 5.25 -3.68 -15.99
C LYS A 227 4.60 -2.60 -15.14
N VAL A 228 5.25 -1.46 -14.98
CA VAL A 228 4.85 -0.40 -14.07
C VAL A 228 3.65 0.38 -14.62
N THR A 229 2.80 0.86 -13.71
CA THR A 229 1.68 1.75 -14.02
C THR A 229 1.64 2.86 -12.98
N LYS A 230 0.92 3.95 -13.25
CA LYS A 230 0.71 5.02 -12.26
C LYS A 230 0.16 4.48 -10.93
N ALA A 231 -0.69 3.47 -10.99
CA ALA A 231 -1.31 2.85 -9.83
C ALA A 231 -0.31 2.13 -8.90
N HIS A 232 0.89 1.76 -9.39
CA HIS A 232 1.92 1.12 -8.57
C HIS A 232 2.66 2.12 -7.66
N PHE A 233 2.53 3.43 -7.90
CA PHE A 233 3.10 4.47 -7.04
C PHE A 233 2.25 4.76 -5.79
N PHE A 234 1.07 4.13 -5.68
CA PHE A 234 0.12 4.37 -4.61
C PHE A 234 -0.38 3.05 -4.02
N GLY A 235 -0.79 3.10 -2.76
CA GLY A 235 -1.66 2.07 -2.21
C GLY A 235 -2.97 1.99 -3.00
N ASP A 236 -3.60 0.82 -3.03
CA ASP A 236 -4.81 0.58 -3.81
C ASP A 236 -6.01 1.48 -3.43
N GLY A 237 -6.02 1.99 -2.19
CA GLY A 237 -6.98 2.99 -1.70
C GLY A 237 -6.69 4.43 -2.10
N SER A 238 -5.50 4.73 -2.63
CA SER A 238 -5.03 6.08 -3.01
C SER A 238 -4.95 6.32 -4.52
N ARG A 239 -5.36 5.33 -5.33
CA ARG A 239 -5.36 5.39 -6.79
C ARG A 239 -6.38 6.39 -7.34
#